data_AF-A0A5E4IFQ1-F1
#
_entry.id   AF-A0A5E4IFQ1-F1
#
_cell.length_a   1.000
_cell.length_b   1.000
_cell.length_c   1.000
_cell.angle_alpha   90.00
_cell.angle_beta   90.00
_cell.angle_gamma   90.00
#
_symmetry.space_group_name_H-M   'P 1'
#
loop_
_entity.id
_entity.type
_entity.pdbx_description
1 polymer ?
#
loop_
_entity_poly.entity_id
_entity_poly.type
_entity_poly.pdbx_seq_one_letter_code
_entity_poly.pdbx_strand_id
1 'polypeptide(L)'
;MGSQSLWIILDTYFEVSVELWSRERGLERISAAYLPSFYMHLKDLHAYWEMIQALESRFRVEECSFDSIFGTFEGHRIFASRRVAEKIEIQTRYAAELYNVDVRQDQRYLAEHDIFPAETKTNLGSHRTSKSSIHPKPDRILNLK
;
A
#
# COMPACT_ATOMS: atom_id res chain seq x y z
N MET A 1 0.04 17.15 -35.52
CA MET A 1 -0.78 17.36 -34.32
C MET A 1 -0.41 16.26 -33.34
N GLY A 2 0.18 16.61 -32.19
CA GLY A 2 0.60 15.64 -31.19
C GLY A 2 -0.62 14.95 -30.58
N SER A 3 -0.61 13.62 -30.54
CA SER A 3 -1.62 12.83 -29.83
C SER A 3 -1.51 13.17 -28.35
N GLN A 4 -2.57 13.72 -27.75
CA GLN A 4 -2.61 13.96 -26.31
C GLN A 4 -3.21 12.74 -25.61
N SER A 5 -2.44 12.24 -24.67
CA SER A 5 -2.75 11.06 -23.87
C SER A 5 -3.34 11.49 -22.54
N LEU A 6 -4.64 11.29 -22.36
CA LEU A 6 -5.29 11.56 -21.09
C LEU A 6 -5.35 10.29 -20.25
N TRP A 7 -4.63 10.27 -19.14
CA TRP A 7 -4.71 9.21 -18.13
C TRP A 7 -5.73 9.60 -17.06
N ILE A 8 -6.79 8.82 -16.93
CA ILE A 8 -7.78 8.93 -15.85
C ILE A 8 -7.66 7.66 -15.02
N ILE A 9 -7.47 7.81 -13.73
CA ILE A 9 -7.26 6.67 -12.85
C ILE A 9 -8.57 6.41 -12.13
N LEU A 10 -9.08 5.20 -12.32
CA LEU A 10 -10.30 4.72 -11.70
C LEU A 10 -9.92 3.51 -10.87
N ASP A 11 -10.00 3.65 -9.56
CA ASP A 11 -9.66 2.58 -8.63
C ASP A 11 -10.83 1.58 -8.58
N THR A 12 -10.84 0.62 -9.50
CA THR A 12 -11.69 -0.56 -9.34
C THR A 12 -10.97 -1.46 -8.33
N TYR A 13 -11.32 -1.29 -7.06
CA TYR A 13 -10.78 -2.06 -5.92
C TYR A 13 -10.70 -3.55 -6.27
N PHE A 14 -9.49 -4.04 -6.51
CA PHE A 14 -9.16 -5.45 -6.54
C PHE A 14 -7.93 -5.62 -5.66
N GLU A 15 -8.10 -6.27 -4.51
CA GLU A 15 -7.32 -6.22 -3.25
C GLU A 15 -5.78 -6.08 -3.31
N VAL A 16 -5.15 -6.36 -4.46
CA VAL A 16 -3.69 -6.33 -4.67
C VAL A 16 -3.28 -5.65 -5.97
N SER A 17 -4.13 -4.80 -6.54
CA SER A 17 -3.82 -4.10 -7.78
C SER A 17 -4.49 -2.73 -7.87
N VAL A 18 -3.82 -1.83 -8.58
CA VAL A 18 -4.38 -0.54 -9.02
C VAL A 18 -4.70 -0.64 -10.51
N GLU A 19 -5.89 -0.17 -10.90
CA GLU A 19 -6.28 -0.06 -12.31
C GLU A 19 -6.07 1.38 -12.82
N LEU A 20 -5.31 1.52 -13.90
CA LEU A 20 -5.05 2.77 -14.59
C LEU A 20 -5.80 2.75 -15.93
N TRP A 21 -6.55 3.80 -16.25
CA TRP A 21 -7.25 3.92 -17.51
C TRP A 21 -6.67 5.05 -18.36
N SER A 22 -6.56 4.83 -19.66
CA SER A 22 -6.03 5.79 -20.63
C SER A 22 -7.03 6.01 -21.76
N ARG A 23 -7.03 7.22 -22.31
CA ARG A 23 -7.73 7.54 -23.55
C ARG A 23 -6.78 8.19 -24.56
N GLU A 24 -5.79 7.43 -25.03
CA GLU A 24 -4.88 7.87 -26.10
C GLU A 24 -5.49 7.74 -27.50
N ARG A 25 -5.95 6.53 -27.86
CA ARG A 25 -6.57 6.20 -29.17
C ARG A 25 -7.82 5.34 -29.03
N GLY A 26 -8.33 5.21 -27.81
CA GLY A 26 -9.36 4.28 -27.39
C GLY A 26 -9.31 4.14 -25.86
N LEU A 27 -10.22 3.37 -25.26
CA LEU A 27 -10.17 3.11 -23.82
C LEU A 27 -9.17 1.98 -23.54
N GLU A 28 -8.08 2.29 -22.85
CA GLU A 28 -7.08 1.32 -22.43
C GLU A 28 -7.13 1.13 -20.91
N ARG A 29 -6.91 -0.10 -20.44
CA ARG A 29 -6.83 -0.47 -19.03
C ARG A 29 -5.51 -1.17 -18.74
N ILE A 30 -4.79 -0.69 -17.73
CA ILE A 30 -3.58 -1.33 -17.19
C ILE A 30 -3.85 -1.69 -15.74
N SER A 31 -3.55 -2.93 -15.35
CA SER A 31 -3.60 -3.36 -13.95
C SER A 31 -2.17 -3.55 -13.45
N ALA A 32 -1.81 -2.86 -12.38
CA ALA A 32 -0.52 -2.96 -11.73
C ALA A 32 -0.68 -3.63 -10.37
N ALA A 33 0.07 -4.72 -10.13
CA ALA A 33 0.09 -5.35 -8.82
C ALA A 33 0.70 -4.37 -7.80
N TYR A 34 -0.03 -4.12 -6.72
CA TYR A 34 0.36 -3.18 -5.69
C TYR A 34 -0.26 -3.64 -4.38
N LEU A 35 0.54 -3.86 -3.34
CA LEU A 35 0.04 -4.36 -2.06
C LEU A 35 -0.26 -3.19 -1.11
N PRO A 36 -1.40 -3.21 -0.39
CA PRO A 36 -1.63 -2.23 0.66
C PRO A 36 -0.57 -2.42 1.76
N SER A 37 -0.13 -1.30 2.32
CA SER A 37 0.76 -1.32 3.48
C SER A 37 0.49 -0.14 4.40
N PHE A 38 1.01 -0.17 5.60
CA PHE A 38 1.05 0.99 6.50
C PHE A 38 2.31 0.90 7.36
N TYR A 39 2.66 2.00 8.02
CA TYR A 39 3.78 2.02 8.94
C TYR A 39 3.28 1.96 10.38
N MET A 40 4.06 1.30 11.23
CA MET A 40 3.81 1.18 12.66
C MET A 40 5.06 1.57 13.43
N HIS A 41 4.92 2.49 14.38
CA HIS A 41 5.90 2.78 15.40
C HIS A 41 5.36 2.38 16.77
N LEU A 42 6.22 1.78 17.60
CA LEU A 42 5.93 1.41 18.98
C LEU A 42 7.05 1.93 19.86
N LYS A 43 6.70 2.63 20.95
CA LYS A 43 7.68 3.17 21.91
C LYS A 43 8.39 2.07 22.69
N ASP A 44 7.69 0.97 22.99
CA ASP A 44 8.22 -0.19 23.68
C ASP A 44 7.97 -1.45 22.84
N LEU A 45 8.96 -1.84 22.02
CA LEU A 45 8.89 -3.04 21.19
C LEU A 45 8.82 -4.32 22.03
N HIS A 46 9.48 -4.34 23.19
CA HIS A 46 9.57 -5.53 24.02
C HIS A 46 8.22 -5.86 24.67
N ALA A 47 7.41 -4.86 25.01
CA ALA A 47 6.06 -5.09 25.53
C ALA A 47 5.12 -5.80 24.51
N TYR A 48 5.43 -5.73 23.21
CA TYR A 48 4.55 -6.25 22.14
C TYR A 48 5.23 -7.28 21.23
N TRP A 49 6.32 -7.91 21.68
CA TRP A 49 7.10 -8.83 20.86
C TRP A 49 6.28 -10.01 20.30
N GLU A 50 5.35 -10.58 21.08
CA GLU A 50 4.48 -11.67 20.64
C GLU A 50 3.55 -11.23 19.50
N MET A 51 3.01 -10.01 19.58
CA MET A 51 2.19 -9.44 18.51
C MET A 51 3.01 -9.23 17.24
N ILE A 52 4.23 -8.71 17.36
CA ILE A 52 5.13 -8.49 16.22
C ILE A 52 5.46 -9.83 15.54
N GLN A 53 5.85 -10.85 16.31
CA GLN A 53 6.09 -12.19 15.75
C GLN A 53 4.84 -12.79 15.09
N ALA A 54 3.65 -12.58 15.68
CA ALA A 54 2.40 -13.03 15.09
C ALA A 54 2.10 -12.32 13.76
N LEU A 55 2.46 -11.05 13.62
CA LEU A 55 2.36 -10.30 12.36
C LEU A 55 3.34 -10.83 11.32
N GLU A 56 4.63 -11.01 11.67
CA GLU A 56 5.68 -11.53 10.80
C GLU A 56 5.37 -12.94 10.27
N SER A 57 4.72 -13.79 11.08
CA SER A 57 4.34 -15.14 10.66
C SER A 57 3.23 -15.19 9.61
N ARG A 58 2.50 -14.07 9.40
CA ARG A 58 1.28 -14.02 8.58
C ARG A 58 1.35 -13.02 7.43
N PHE A 59 2.04 -11.91 7.66
CA PHE A 59 2.16 -10.78 6.74
C PHE A 59 3.63 -10.55 6.41
N ARG A 60 3.89 -9.91 5.27
CA ARG A 60 5.21 -9.32 5.05
C ARG A 60 5.32 -8.11 5.98
N VAL A 61 6.30 -8.16 6.87
CA VAL A 61 6.65 -7.09 7.80
C VAL A 61 8.12 -6.77 7.57
N GLU A 62 8.45 -5.49 7.44
CA GLU A 62 9.82 -5.04 7.22
C GLU A 62 10.17 -4.01 8.28
N GLU A 63 11.28 -4.24 9.01
CA GLU A 63 11.88 -3.18 9.83
C GLU A 63 12.36 -2.05 8.92
N CYS A 64 12.04 -0.81 9.28
CA CYS A 64 12.41 0.36 8.49
C CYS A 64 12.47 1.63 9.33
N SER A 65 13.27 2.58 8.85
CA SER A 65 13.18 3.99 9.21
C SER A 65 12.23 4.69 8.24
N PHE A 66 11.32 5.55 8.73
CA PHE A 66 10.39 6.28 7.89
C PHE A 66 10.15 7.71 8.39
N ASP A 67 9.97 8.63 7.44
CA ASP A 67 9.67 10.03 7.74
C ASP A 67 8.17 10.26 7.90
N SER A 68 7.83 11.11 8.86
CA SER A 68 6.50 11.65 9.05
C SER A 68 6.56 13.18 9.21
N ILE A 69 5.40 13.84 9.21
CA ILE A 69 5.30 15.27 9.53
C ILE A 69 5.77 15.62 10.96
N PHE A 70 5.94 14.62 11.83
CA PHE A 70 6.41 14.78 13.21
C PHE A 70 7.89 14.43 13.40
N GLY A 71 8.57 13.99 12.34
CA GLY A 71 9.96 13.53 12.38
C GLY A 71 10.13 12.11 11.84
N THR A 72 11.36 11.62 11.93
CA THR A 72 11.77 10.28 11.50
C THR A 72 11.60 9.27 12.63
N PHE A 73 11.05 8.10 12.32
CA PHE A 73 10.77 7.04 13.27
C PHE A 73 11.37 5.71 12.82
N GLU A 74 11.90 4.93 13.76
CA GLU A 74 12.18 3.51 13.56
C GLU A 74 10.92 2.69 13.83
N GLY A 75 10.62 1.73 12.98
CA GLY A 75 9.43 0.90 13.13
C GLY A 75 9.31 -0.16 12.06
N HIS A 76 8.08 -0.48 11.68
CA HIS A 76 7.77 -1.56 10.75
C HIS A 76 6.87 -1.08 9.62
N ARG A 77 7.17 -1.47 8.38
CA ARG A 77 6.23 -1.44 7.27
C ARG A 77 5.49 -2.77 7.21
N ILE A 78 4.17 -2.74 7.40
CA ILE A 78 3.32 -3.93 7.41
C ILE A 78 2.49 -3.95 6.13
N PHE A 79 2.64 -5.00 5.32
CA PHE A 79 1.86 -5.20 4.09
C PHE A 79 0.56 -5.94 4.40
N ALA A 80 -0.43 -5.18 4.86
CA ALA A 80 -1.73 -5.68 5.25
C ALA A 80 -2.84 -4.65 5.02
N SER A 81 -4.10 -5.08 5.13
CA SER A 81 -5.28 -4.23 4.98
C SER A 81 -5.48 -3.32 6.21
N ARG A 82 -6.30 -2.28 6.05
CA ARG A 82 -6.76 -1.41 7.15
C ARG A 82 -7.34 -2.20 8.34
N ARG A 83 -8.01 -3.32 8.08
CA ARG A 83 -8.58 -4.17 9.13
C ARG A 83 -7.52 -4.74 10.07
N VAL A 84 -6.30 -4.94 9.59
CA VAL A 84 -5.18 -5.40 10.42
C VAL A 84 -4.65 -4.24 11.27
N ALA A 85 -4.54 -3.04 10.71
CA ALA A 85 -4.19 -1.82 11.45
C ALA A 85 -5.15 -1.59 12.64
N GLU A 86 -6.46 -1.64 12.41
CA GLU A 86 -7.48 -1.47 13.46
C GLU A 86 -7.33 -2.48 14.61
N LYS A 87 -6.91 -3.71 14.31
CA LYS A 87 -6.67 -4.73 15.34
C LYS A 87 -5.40 -4.48 16.13
N ILE A 88 -4.35 -3.99 15.47
CA ILE A 88 -3.11 -3.57 16.13
C ILE A 88 -3.40 -2.44 17.13
N GLU A 89 -4.20 -1.44 16.74
CA GLU A 89 -4.62 -0.35 17.64
C GLU A 89 -5.32 -0.90 18.89
N ILE A 90 -6.31 -1.78 18.71
CA ILE A 90 -7.07 -2.37 19.82
C ILE A 90 -6.15 -3.19 20.73
N GLN A 91 -5.32 -4.08 20.17
CA GLN A 91 -4.45 -4.96 20.94
C GLN A 91 -3.38 -4.20 21.72
N THR A 92 -2.83 -3.14 21.12
CA THR A 92 -1.84 -2.27 21.78
C THR A 92 -2.48 -1.25 22.72
N ARG A 93 -3.81 -1.27 22.90
CA ARG A 93 -4.57 -0.26 23.66
C ARG A 93 -4.25 1.16 23.20
N TYR A 94 -4.17 1.34 21.87
CA TYR A 94 -3.84 2.60 21.20
C TYR A 94 -2.42 3.13 21.50
N ALA A 95 -1.51 2.25 21.93
CA ALA A 95 -0.10 2.62 22.10
C ALA A 95 0.69 2.60 20.77
N ALA A 96 0.21 1.86 19.76
CA ALA A 96 0.81 1.86 18.43
C ALA A 96 0.50 3.17 17.68
N GLU A 97 1.55 3.80 17.15
CA GLU A 97 1.43 4.95 16.25
C GLU A 97 1.42 4.41 14.81
N LEU A 98 0.28 4.53 14.13
CA LEU A 98 0.08 3.99 12.78
C LEU A 98 0.02 5.12 11.75
N TYR A 99 0.72 4.93 10.62
CA TYR A 99 0.82 5.94 9.57
C TYR A 99 0.42 5.39 8.21
N ASN A 100 -0.14 6.27 7.38
CA ASN A 100 -0.61 6.01 6.03
C ASN A 100 -1.71 4.94 5.91
N VAL A 101 -2.35 4.54 7.01
CA VAL A 101 -3.46 3.56 7.02
C VAL A 101 -4.61 4.00 6.10
N ASP A 102 -4.85 5.31 6.02
CA ASP A 102 -5.98 5.91 5.31
C ASP A 102 -5.64 6.37 3.89
N VAL A 103 -4.38 6.24 3.48
CA VAL A 103 -3.95 6.63 2.12
C VAL A 103 -4.52 5.62 1.14
N ARG A 104 -5.34 6.09 0.20
CA ARG A 104 -5.92 5.23 -0.83
C ARG A 104 -4.82 4.62 -1.69
N GLN A 105 -5.03 3.37 -2.09
CA GLN A 105 -4.03 2.56 -2.75
C GLN A 105 -3.61 3.13 -4.11
N ASP A 106 -4.58 3.66 -4.87
CA ASP A 106 -4.33 4.43 -6.09
C ASP A 106 -3.46 5.67 -5.82
N GLN A 107 -3.83 6.51 -4.85
CA GLN A 107 -3.10 7.73 -4.51
C GLN A 107 -1.65 7.44 -4.13
N ARG A 108 -1.43 6.38 -3.35
CA ARG A 108 -0.06 5.99 -2.97
C ARG A 108 0.72 5.49 -4.17
N TYR A 109 0.13 4.64 -5.01
CA TYR A 109 0.78 4.13 -6.21
C TYR A 109 1.25 5.29 -7.10
N LEU A 110 0.41 6.30 -7.29
CA LEU A 110 0.76 7.48 -8.09
C LEU A 110 1.88 8.31 -7.48
N ALA A 111 1.83 8.56 -6.18
CA ALA A 111 2.86 9.30 -5.47
C ALA A 111 4.21 8.58 -5.53
N GLU A 112 4.24 7.25 -5.35
CA GLU A 112 5.47 6.46 -5.39
C GLU A 112 6.07 6.32 -6.81
N HIS A 113 5.27 6.51 -7.87
CA HIS A 113 5.70 6.36 -9.27
C HIS A 113 5.80 7.69 -10.03
N ASP A 114 5.66 8.83 -9.35
CA ASP A 114 5.67 10.17 -9.96
C ASP A 114 4.69 10.26 -11.15
N ILE A 115 3.44 9.87 -10.88
CA ILE A 115 2.35 9.91 -11.86
C ILE A 115 1.33 10.94 -11.41
N PHE A 116 1.10 11.94 -12.25
CA PHE A 116 0.04 12.92 -12.03
C PHE A 116 -1.19 12.57 -12.87
N PRO A 117 -2.40 12.62 -12.30
CA PRO A 117 -3.62 12.48 -13.08
C PRO A 117 -3.66 13.49 -14.23
N ALA A 118 -4.18 13.06 -15.38
CA ALA A 118 -4.31 13.89 -16.59
C ALA A 118 -3.00 14.46 -17.17
N GLU A 119 -1.84 13.95 -16.77
CA GLU A 119 -0.57 14.34 -17.35
C GLU A 119 -0.35 13.70 -18.74
N THR A 120 0.01 14.52 -19.73
CA THR A 120 0.45 14.05 -21.05
C THR A 120 1.88 13.50 -20.96
N LYS A 121 2.05 12.18 -20.85
CA LYS A 121 3.37 11.54 -20.94
C LYS A 121 3.72 11.20 -22.40
N THR A 122 4.91 11.61 -22.85
CA THR A 122 5.45 11.25 -24.19
C THR A 122 6.15 9.90 -24.25
N ASN A 123 6.39 9.22 -23.11
CA ASN A 123 6.93 7.87 -23.04
C ASN A 123 6.62 7.26 -21.66
N LEU A 124 5.52 6.51 -21.52
CA LEU A 124 5.53 5.44 -20.52
C LEU A 124 6.36 4.30 -21.11
N GLY A 125 7.58 4.15 -20.61
CA GLY A 125 8.35 2.93 -20.86
C GLY A 125 7.48 1.72 -20.52
N SER A 126 7.53 0.71 -21.38
CA SER A 126 6.83 -0.57 -21.24
C SER A 126 7.19 -1.24 -19.90
N HIS A 127 6.54 -0.85 -18.80
CA HIS A 127 6.55 -1.61 -17.56
C HIS A 127 5.54 -2.74 -17.69
N ARG A 128 5.94 -3.74 -18.47
CA ARG A 128 5.30 -5.05 -18.50
C ARG A 128 5.77 -5.77 -17.24
N THR A 129 5.05 -5.62 -16.13
CA THR A 129 5.36 -6.37 -14.90
C THR A 129 5.04 -7.84 -15.14
N SER A 130 6.03 -8.69 -14.91
CA SER A 130 5.86 -10.14 -14.90
C SER A 130 4.78 -10.52 -13.89
N LYS A 131 3.84 -11.37 -14.30
CA LYS A 131 2.84 -11.99 -13.43
C LYS A 131 3.54 -12.78 -12.32
N SER A 132 3.87 -12.16 -11.20
CA SER A 132 4.06 -12.89 -9.96
C SER A 132 2.68 -13.08 -9.35
N SER A 133 2.28 -14.34 -9.22
CA SER A 133 1.08 -14.74 -8.49
C SER A 133 1.32 -14.39 -7.01
N ILE A 134 0.87 -13.21 -6.60
CA ILE A 134 0.75 -12.85 -5.19
C ILE A 134 -0.70 -13.12 -4.83
N HIS A 135 -0.95 -14.29 -4.25
CA HIS A 135 -2.24 -14.60 -3.64
C HIS A 135 -2.23 -14.09 -2.19
N PRO A 136 -2.88 -12.96 -1.88
CA PRO A 136 -3.11 -12.60 -0.49
C PRO A 136 -4.00 -13.68 0.14
N LYS A 137 -3.65 -14.12 1.35
CA LYS A 137 -4.54 -14.98 2.13
C LYS A 137 -5.76 -14.12 2.52
N PRO A 138 -6.99 -14.62 2.38
CA PRO A 138 -8.17 -13.87 2.78
C PRO A 138 -8.07 -13.51 4.26
N ASP A 139 -8.51 -12.30 4.60
CA ASP A 139 -8.63 -11.77 5.97
C ASP A 139 -9.60 -12.64 6.80
N ARG A 140 -9.17 -13.83 7.19
CA ARG A 140 -9.86 -14.66 8.17
C ARG A 140 -9.73 -13.96 9.52
N ILE A 141 -10.84 -13.85 10.23
CA ILE A 141 -11.01 -13.20 11.53
C ILE A 141 -9.81 -13.49 12.46
N LEU A 142 -8.84 -12.56 12.48
CA LEU A 142 -7.70 -12.61 13.39
C LEU A 142 -8.17 -12.39 14.84
N ASN A 143 -7.93 -13.38 15.69
CA ASN A 143 -7.63 -13.15 17.09
C ASN A 143 -6.11 -13.01 17.19
N LEU A 144 -5.61 -11.78 17.19
CA LEU A 144 -4.27 -11.51 17.67
C LEU A 144 -4.37 -11.60 19.20
N LYS A 145 -4.11 -12.79 19.74
CA LYS A 145 -4.00 -13.00 21.19
C LYS A 145 -2.64 -12.51 21.65
#